data_AF-A0A1B6KWB1-F1
#
_entry.id   AF-A0A1B6KWB1-F1
#
_cell.length_a   1.000
_cell.length_b   1.000
_cell.length_c   1.000
_cell.angle_alpha   90.00
_cell.angle_beta   90.00
_cell.angle_gamma   90.00
#
_symmetry.space_group_name_H-M   'P 1'
#
loop_
_entity.id
_entity.type
_entity.pdbx_description
1 polymer ?
#
loop_
_entity_poly.entity_id
_entity_poly.type
_entity_poly.pdbx_seq_one_letter_code
_entity_poly.pdbx_strand_id
1 'polypeptide(L)'
;MEELAPGWLTTEFLTQCLHNEDGYPNVEVTQFSVFRAAPIEENRASCPLRVKIKYKDNKTSDHLQHLSLIIKSELKEGSVKEFVDSFECCESVFYQHFLPKTVPLLETSVFAKSFFSPKFSIVALEDLKENGFVMANKYKGLDFEHCRLFMSAIATLHAVSYAVIKEDPKFIESLGKEKLYTNDSPIQCAYKLMILSGMR
;
A
#
# COMPACT_ATOMS: atom_id res chain seq x y z
N MET A 1 -11.20 16.09 8.25
CA MET A 1 -10.89 16.51 9.62
C MET A 1 -9.58 15.85 10.00
N GLU A 2 -8.76 16.49 10.84
CA GLU A 2 -7.60 15.83 11.42
C GLU A 2 -8.08 14.72 12.37
N GLU A 3 -7.44 13.56 12.31
CA GLU A 3 -7.78 12.39 13.12
C GLU A 3 -6.74 12.20 14.22
N LEU A 4 -7.13 11.51 15.30
CA LEU A 4 -6.19 11.10 16.33
C LEU A 4 -5.24 10.03 15.76
N ALA A 5 -3.94 10.28 15.89
CA ALA A 5 -2.92 9.31 15.50
C ALA A 5 -3.04 8.03 16.35
N PRO A 6 -2.93 6.83 15.75
CA PRO A 6 -2.75 5.61 16.52
C PRO A 6 -1.51 5.71 17.39
N GLY A 7 -1.55 5.21 18.63
CA GLY A 7 -0.42 5.35 19.58
C GLY A 7 0.92 4.75 19.13
N TRP A 8 0.93 3.94 18.07
CA TRP A 8 2.16 3.43 17.46
C TRP A 8 2.74 4.31 16.35
N LEU A 9 1.96 5.24 15.80
CA LEU A 9 2.38 6.15 14.74
C LEU A 9 3.06 7.34 15.40
N THR A 10 4.39 7.36 15.36
CA THR A 10 5.21 8.39 16.02
C THR A 10 6.21 9.01 15.05
N THR A 11 6.85 10.11 15.47
CA THR A 11 7.97 10.75 14.78
C THR A 11 9.13 9.77 14.55
N GLU A 12 9.40 8.90 15.52
CA GLU A 12 10.46 7.89 15.43
C GLU A 12 10.13 6.83 14.38
N PHE A 13 8.88 6.34 14.37
CA PHE A 13 8.41 5.41 13.34
C PHE A 13 8.53 6.01 11.93
N LEU A 14 8.05 7.25 11.75
CA LEU A 14 8.11 7.94 10.45
C LEU A 14 9.53 8.25 10.03
N THR A 15 10.43 8.58 10.98
CA THR A 15 11.85 8.78 10.70
C THR A 15 12.49 7.47 10.22
N GLN A 16 12.19 6.34 10.87
CA GLN A 16 12.66 5.02 10.44
C GLN A 16 12.18 4.68 9.03
N CYS A 17 10.94 5.03 8.67
CA CYS A 17 10.42 4.80 7.31
C CYS A 17 11.23 5.51 6.21
N LEU A 18 11.86 6.63 6.53
CA LEU A 18 12.59 7.45 5.56
C LEU A 18 14.10 7.21 5.57
N HIS A 19 14.67 6.73 6.68
CA HIS A 19 16.11 6.71 6.94
C HIS A 19 16.95 5.94 5.90
N ASN A 20 16.35 4.96 5.20
CA ASN A 20 17.03 4.11 4.23
C ASN A 20 16.65 4.43 2.77
N GLU A 21 15.92 5.52 2.55
CA GLU A 21 15.46 5.91 1.23
C GLU A 21 16.46 6.86 0.55
N ASP A 22 16.73 6.61 -0.72
CA ASP A 22 17.48 7.54 -1.55
C ASP A 22 16.78 8.91 -1.54
N GLY A 23 17.55 9.97 -1.21
CA GLY A 23 17.05 11.34 -1.08
C GLY A 23 16.71 11.79 0.34
N TYR A 24 16.81 10.93 1.35
CA TYR A 24 16.54 11.28 2.76
C TYR A 24 17.75 11.04 3.69
N PRO A 25 18.96 11.53 3.38
CA PRO A 25 20.12 11.29 4.23
C PRO A 25 19.96 12.00 5.58
N ASN A 26 20.07 11.26 6.68
CA ASN A 26 20.02 11.80 8.05
C ASN A 26 18.72 12.56 8.38
N VAL A 27 17.58 12.06 7.89
CA VAL A 27 16.29 12.71 8.13
C VAL A 27 15.88 12.64 9.60
N GLU A 28 15.21 13.70 10.08
CA GLU A 28 14.46 13.69 11.33
C GLU A 28 13.05 14.26 11.11
N VAL A 29 12.03 13.47 11.44
CA VAL A 29 10.64 13.94 11.44
C VAL A 29 10.37 14.68 12.73
N THR A 30 10.00 15.95 12.62
CA THR A 30 9.77 16.84 13.77
C THR A 30 8.30 16.96 14.15
N GLN A 31 7.42 16.83 13.16
CA GLN A 31 5.97 16.95 13.34
C GLN A 31 5.25 16.15 12.27
N PHE A 32 4.08 15.63 12.62
CA PHE A 32 3.14 15.08 11.64
C PHE A 32 1.69 15.39 12.01
N SER A 33 0.80 15.24 11.04
CA SER A 33 -0.66 15.33 11.18
C SER A 33 -1.32 14.21 10.41
N VAL A 34 -2.44 13.72 10.91
CA VAL A 34 -3.11 12.50 10.41
C VAL A 34 -4.49 12.83 9.89
N PHE A 35 -4.82 12.30 8.72
CA PHE A 35 -6.11 12.48 8.07
C PHE A 35 -6.58 11.13 7.52
N ARG A 36 -7.88 11.01 7.25
CA ARG A 36 -8.36 9.87 6.45
C ARG A 36 -7.91 10.02 5.01
N ALA A 37 -7.42 8.94 4.42
CA ALA A 37 -7.08 8.93 3.00
C ALA A 37 -8.33 8.77 2.11
N ALA A 38 -9.37 8.11 2.61
CA ALA A 38 -10.62 7.82 1.92
C ALA A 38 -11.87 8.02 2.81
N PRO A 39 -13.07 8.22 2.22
CA PRO A 39 -14.34 8.28 2.95
C PRO A 39 -14.62 6.99 3.73
N ILE A 40 -15.40 7.09 4.82
CA ILE A 40 -15.77 5.93 5.68
C ILE A 40 -16.40 4.81 4.87
N GLU A 41 -17.26 5.17 3.92
CA GLU A 41 -18.10 4.26 3.15
C GLU A 41 -17.32 3.46 2.08
N GLU A 42 -16.09 3.88 1.78
CA GLU A 42 -15.20 3.23 0.81
C GLU A 42 -14.13 2.34 1.49
N ASN A 43 -14.05 2.36 2.83
CA ASN A 43 -13.07 1.61 3.63
C ASN A 43 -13.48 0.15 3.84
N ARG A 44 -13.53 -0.63 2.77
CA ARG A 44 -14.11 -1.99 2.80
C ARG A 44 -13.19 -3.08 3.38
N ALA A 45 -11.89 -2.83 3.52
CA ALA A 45 -10.94 -3.82 4.08
C ALA A 45 -9.68 -3.23 4.75
N SER A 46 -9.44 -1.92 4.67
CA SER A 46 -8.35 -1.23 5.37
C SER A 46 -8.75 0.19 5.76
N CYS A 47 -8.03 0.78 6.72
CA CYS A 47 -8.20 2.18 7.10
C CYS A 47 -6.93 2.96 6.69
N PRO A 48 -6.80 3.35 5.42
CA PRO A 48 -5.65 4.11 4.97
C PRO A 48 -5.66 5.51 5.61
N LEU A 49 -4.56 5.83 6.29
CA LEU A 49 -4.32 7.14 6.88
C LEU A 49 -3.42 7.94 5.94
N ARG A 50 -3.79 9.18 5.65
CA ARG A 50 -2.91 10.16 5.03
C ARG A 50 -2.14 10.87 6.14
N VAL A 51 -0.83 10.75 6.14
CA VAL A 51 0.06 11.32 7.15
C VAL A 51 0.91 12.40 6.49
N LYS A 52 0.67 13.65 6.86
CA LYS A 52 1.49 14.78 6.41
C LYS A 52 2.62 15.00 7.41
N ILE A 53 3.85 14.87 6.95
CA ILE A 53 5.04 14.96 7.78
C ILE A 53 5.81 16.24 7.49
N LYS A 54 6.44 16.77 8.54
CA LYS A 54 7.47 17.81 8.46
C LYS A 54 8.78 17.20 8.92
N TYR A 55 9.81 17.32 8.10
CA TYR A 55 11.11 16.75 8.40
C TYR A 55 12.23 17.74 8.06
N LYS A 56 13.41 17.50 8.60
CA LYS A 56 14.64 18.24 8.29
C LYS A 56 15.79 17.27 8.06
N ASP A 57 16.84 17.74 7.42
CA ASP A 57 18.12 17.03 7.36
C ASP A 57 18.94 17.43 8.58
N ASN A 58 19.26 16.47 9.45
CA ASN A 58 19.96 16.72 10.70
C ASN A 58 21.40 17.22 10.56
N LYS A 59 21.99 17.12 9.38
CA LYS A 59 23.37 17.54 9.14
C LYS A 59 23.48 18.81 8.32
N THR A 60 22.57 19.03 7.39
CA THR A 60 22.81 19.98 6.29
C THR A 60 21.91 21.20 6.33
N SER A 61 20.72 21.13 6.94
CA SER A 61 19.79 22.26 6.89
C SER A 61 18.73 22.23 7.99
N ASP A 62 18.50 23.37 8.62
CA ASP A 62 17.31 23.62 9.44
C ASP A 62 16.04 23.87 8.61
N HIS A 63 16.13 23.81 7.27
CA HIS A 63 14.97 23.98 6.41
C HIS A 63 13.98 22.82 6.59
N LEU A 64 12.77 23.16 7.05
CA LEU A 64 11.67 22.22 7.18
C LEU A 64 11.09 21.89 5.80
N GLN A 65 11.18 20.61 5.45
CA GLN A 65 10.58 20.00 4.27
C GLN A 65 9.27 19.30 4.63
N HIS A 66 8.47 19.02 3.60
CA HIS A 66 7.15 18.42 3.73
C HIS A 66 7.02 17.20 2.83
N LEU A 67 6.36 16.16 3.33
CA LEU A 67 5.99 14.98 2.56
C LEU A 67 4.59 14.50 3.01
N SER A 68 3.84 13.90 2.10
CA SER A 68 2.57 13.23 2.42
C SER A 68 2.71 11.75 2.11
N LEU A 69 2.36 10.91 3.09
CA LEU A 69 2.41 9.46 2.99
C LEU A 69 1.02 8.86 3.17
N ILE A 70 0.77 7.73 2.52
CA ILE A 70 -0.35 6.85 2.84
C ILE A 70 0.16 5.72 3.71
N ILE A 71 -0.29 5.66 4.96
CA ILE A 71 0.00 4.60 5.90
C ILE A 71 -1.21 3.68 5.98
N LYS A 72 -1.00 2.39 5.67
CA LYS A 72 -2.00 1.34 5.82
C LYS A 72 -1.58 0.41 6.95
N SER A 73 -2.49 0.14 7.86
CA SER A 73 -2.32 -0.84 8.93
C SER A 73 -3.51 -1.78 8.96
N GLU A 74 -3.30 -2.98 9.51
CA GLU A 74 -4.36 -3.95 9.78
C GLU A 74 -5.46 -3.37 10.68
N LEU A 75 -6.67 -3.89 10.50
CA LEU A 75 -7.82 -3.56 11.35
C LEU A 75 -7.59 -4.14 12.74
N LYS A 76 -7.94 -3.38 13.79
CA LYS A 76 -7.70 -3.82 15.17
C LYS A 76 -8.63 -4.97 15.57
N GLU A 77 -9.91 -4.91 15.20
CA GLU A 77 -10.96 -5.84 15.64
C GLU A 77 -12.13 -5.92 14.61
N GLY A 78 -12.94 -6.98 14.69
CA GLY A 78 -14.18 -7.15 13.92
C GLY A 78 -14.13 -8.27 12.87
N SER A 79 -15.30 -8.68 12.37
CA SER A 79 -15.43 -9.76 11.37
C SER A 79 -14.70 -9.49 10.05
N VAL A 80 -14.52 -8.21 9.69
CA VAL A 80 -13.70 -7.80 8.52
C VAL A 80 -12.23 -8.11 8.76
N LYS A 81 -11.74 -8.00 10.01
CA LYS A 81 -10.36 -8.34 10.35
C LYS A 81 -10.11 -9.83 10.19
N GLU A 82 -10.97 -10.69 10.76
CA GLU A 82 -10.80 -12.15 10.64
C GLU A 82 -10.78 -12.60 9.17
N PHE A 83 -11.60 -11.97 8.33
CA PHE A 83 -11.56 -12.18 6.89
C PHE A 83 -10.24 -11.71 6.27
N VAL A 84 -9.75 -10.51 6.60
CA VAL A 84 -8.47 -9.99 6.11
C VAL A 84 -7.28 -10.83 6.59
N ASP A 85 -7.26 -11.24 7.86
CA ASP A 85 -6.22 -12.10 8.46
C ASP A 85 -6.15 -13.46 7.75
N SER A 86 -7.28 -13.95 7.22
CA SER A 86 -7.30 -15.17 6.41
C SER A 86 -6.49 -15.07 5.13
N PHE A 87 -6.27 -13.84 4.62
CA PHE A 87 -5.39 -13.58 3.49
C PHE A 87 -3.91 -13.58 3.84
N GLU A 88 -3.54 -13.63 5.13
CA GLU A 88 -2.18 -13.32 5.60
C GLU A 88 -1.76 -11.88 5.20
N CYS A 89 -0.55 -11.46 5.59
CA CYS A 89 -0.01 -10.14 5.30
C CYS A 89 0.41 -9.98 3.81
N CYS A 90 -0.44 -10.37 2.86
CA CYS A 90 -0.15 -10.33 1.41
C CYS A 90 0.30 -8.95 0.93
N GLU A 91 -0.33 -7.86 1.42
CA GLU A 91 0.06 -6.50 1.03
C GLU A 91 1.48 -6.17 1.51
N SER A 92 1.81 -6.52 2.75
CA SER A 92 3.17 -6.33 3.29
C SER A 92 4.21 -7.16 2.57
N VAL A 93 3.93 -8.45 2.28
CA VAL A 93 4.83 -9.31 1.51
C VAL A 93 5.04 -8.73 0.11
N PHE A 94 3.97 -8.21 -0.52
CA PHE A 94 4.06 -7.57 -1.82
C PHE A 94 5.03 -6.39 -1.80
N TYR A 95 4.83 -5.41 -0.91
CA TYR A 95 5.67 -4.20 -0.90
C TYR A 95 7.08 -4.42 -0.34
N GLN A 96 7.26 -5.33 0.64
CA GLN A 96 8.56 -5.50 1.31
C GLN A 96 9.44 -6.57 0.66
N HIS A 97 8.86 -7.56 -0.02
CA HIS A 97 9.65 -8.67 -0.61
C HIS A 97 9.52 -8.79 -2.13
N PHE A 98 8.32 -8.60 -2.68
CA PHE A 98 8.12 -8.73 -4.14
C PHE A 98 8.56 -7.46 -4.89
N LEU A 99 8.08 -6.29 -4.46
CA LEU A 99 8.32 -5.03 -5.16
C LEU A 99 9.81 -4.71 -5.30
N PRO A 100 10.68 -4.88 -4.27
CA PRO A 100 12.11 -4.63 -4.40
C PRO A 100 12.81 -5.53 -5.44
N LYS A 101 12.28 -6.72 -5.71
CA LYS A 101 12.80 -7.62 -6.76
C LYS A 101 12.32 -7.24 -8.16
N THR A 102 11.19 -6.55 -8.28
CA THR A 102 10.61 -6.18 -9.58
C THR A 102 11.02 -4.80 -10.07
N VAL A 103 11.19 -3.83 -9.18
CA VAL A 103 11.58 -2.46 -9.56
C VAL A 103 12.85 -2.41 -10.43
N PRO A 104 13.92 -3.18 -10.14
CA PRO A 104 15.11 -3.20 -11.01
C PRO A 104 14.88 -3.78 -12.41
N LEU A 105 13.78 -4.52 -12.62
CA LEU A 105 13.41 -5.12 -13.91
C LEU A 105 12.55 -4.20 -14.77
N LEU A 106 12.20 -3.01 -14.27
CA LEU A 106 11.26 -2.10 -14.92
C LEU A 106 11.97 -0.83 -15.41
N GLU A 107 11.74 -0.48 -16.67
CA GLU A 107 12.14 0.82 -17.21
C GLU A 107 11.27 1.97 -16.68
N THR A 108 10.00 1.67 -16.39
CA THR A 108 9.04 2.62 -15.81
C THR A 108 8.19 1.90 -14.78
N SER A 109 8.15 2.44 -13.56
CA SER A 109 7.33 1.87 -12.49
C SER A 109 5.85 2.09 -12.77
N VAL A 110 5.06 1.02 -12.63
CA VAL A 110 3.59 1.05 -12.62
C VAL A 110 3.03 1.00 -11.18
N PHE A 111 3.92 1.06 -10.18
CA PHE A 111 3.60 0.97 -8.77
C PHE A 111 3.85 2.32 -8.08
N ALA A 112 3.03 2.60 -7.07
CA ALA A 112 3.34 3.67 -6.13
C ALA A 112 4.65 3.36 -5.40
N LYS A 113 5.50 4.38 -5.20
CA LYS A 113 6.69 4.26 -4.36
C LYS A 113 6.29 3.81 -2.97
N SER A 114 6.89 2.70 -2.52
CA SER A 114 6.79 2.24 -1.14
C SER A 114 8.00 2.70 -0.35
N PHE A 115 7.77 3.02 0.92
CA PHE A 115 8.80 3.34 1.90
C PHE A 115 9.01 2.13 2.81
N PHE A 116 10.23 2.00 3.34
CA PHE A 116 10.50 1.01 4.38
C PHE A 116 9.52 1.17 5.56
N SER A 117 9.16 0.06 6.20
CA SER A 117 8.38 0.06 7.43
C SER A 117 9.07 -0.82 8.47
N PRO A 118 9.36 -0.30 9.69
CA PRO A 118 9.91 -1.11 10.78
C PRO A 118 8.90 -2.11 11.35
N LYS A 119 7.63 -2.05 10.92
CA LYS A 119 6.57 -2.97 11.32
C LYS A 119 6.04 -3.71 10.10
N PHE A 120 6.22 -5.02 10.06
CA PHE A 120 5.89 -5.84 8.91
C PHE A 120 4.43 -5.65 8.44
N SER A 121 3.44 -5.64 9.34
CA SER A 121 2.02 -5.46 9.02
C SER A 121 1.59 -4.03 8.64
N ILE A 122 2.55 -3.11 8.50
CA ILE A 122 2.28 -1.71 8.15
C ILE A 122 2.97 -1.40 6.82
N VAL A 123 2.21 -0.80 5.91
CA VAL A 123 2.69 -0.38 4.60
C VAL A 123 2.68 1.15 4.55
N ALA A 124 3.81 1.73 4.15
CA ALA A 124 3.96 3.17 3.92
C ALA A 124 4.17 3.41 2.43
N LEU A 125 3.32 4.23 1.81
CA LEU A 125 3.33 4.53 0.38
C LEU A 125 3.38 6.03 0.16
N GLU A 126 3.85 6.45 -1.01
CA GLU A 126 3.68 7.83 -1.46
C GLU A 126 2.19 8.22 -1.57
N ASP A 127 1.87 9.47 -1.29
CA ASP A 127 0.54 10.01 -1.52
C ASP A 127 0.38 10.48 -2.96
N LEU A 128 -0.15 9.60 -3.81
CA LEU A 128 -0.40 9.90 -5.24
C LEU A 128 -1.27 11.15 -5.46
N LYS A 129 -2.03 11.60 -4.46
CA LYS A 129 -2.79 12.84 -4.57
C LYS A 129 -1.89 14.07 -4.76
N GLU A 130 -0.69 14.06 -4.20
CA GLU A 130 0.31 15.13 -4.39
C GLU A 130 0.78 15.21 -5.85
N ASN A 131 0.68 14.09 -6.59
CA ASN A 131 0.98 14.01 -8.03
C ASN A 131 -0.27 14.25 -8.91
N GLY A 132 -1.39 14.70 -8.34
CA GLY A 132 -2.62 15.03 -9.07
C GLY A 132 -3.51 13.82 -9.42
N PHE A 133 -3.19 12.62 -8.91
CA PHE A 133 -4.05 11.45 -9.11
C PHE A 133 -5.37 11.60 -8.35
N VAL A 134 -6.43 11.09 -8.95
CA VAL A 134 -7.79 11.08 -8.39
C VAL A 134 -8.38 9.68 -8.42
N MET A 135 -9.26 9.37 -7.46
CA MET A 135 -9.97 8.10 -7.44
C MET A 135 -10.98 8.05 -8.59
N ALA A 136 -10.93 6.99 -9.40
CA ALA A 136 -11.89 6.79 -10.48
C ALA A 136 -13.29 6.52 -9.92
N ASN A 137 -14.32 7.01 -10.62
CA ASN A 137 -15.70 6.72 -10.24
C ASN A 137 -16.08 5.29 -10.66
N LYS A 138 -16.18 4.39 -9.69
CA LYS A 138 -16.51 2.97 -9.89
C LYS A 138 -17.82 2.73 -10.66
N TYR A 139 -18.78 3.66 -10.59
CA TYR A 139 -20.07 3.55 -11.30
C TYR A 139 -19.99 3.96 -12.77
N LYS A 140 -18.97 4.74 -13.15
CA LYS A 140 -18.76 5.16 -14.55
C LYS A 140 -17.88 4.20 -15.33
N GLY A 141 -17.10 3.37 -14.64
CA GLY A 141 -16.08 2.53 -15.27
C GLY A 141 -14.89 3.33 -15.80
N LEU A 142 -13.99 2.63 -16.50
CA LEU A 142 -12.84 3.21 -17.17
C LEU A 142 -13.16 3.50 -18.65
N ASP A 143 -12.65 4.61 -19.19
CA ASP A 143 -12.66 4.84 -20.62
C ASP A 143 -11.59 3.98 -21.34
N PHE A 144 -11.59 4.02 -22.67
CA PHE A 144 -10.68 3.21 -23.48
C PHE A 144 -9.20 3.46 -23.18
N GLU A 145 -8.79 4.71 -22.98
CA GLU A 145 -7.38 5.03 -22.73
C GLU A 145 -6.93 4.54 -21.35
N HIS A 146 -7.78 4.70 -20.33
CA HIS A 146 -7.51 4.14 -19.01
C HIS A 146 -7.49 2.60 -19.04
N CYS A 147 -8.40 1.96 -19.79
CA CYS A 147 -8.36 0.52 -20.02
C CYS A 147 -7.05 0.08 -20.69
N ARG A 148 -6.58 0.80 -21.70
CA ARG A 148 -5.32 0.51 -22.39
C ARG A 148 -4.14 0.58 -21.41
N LEU A 149 -4.05 1.64 -20.61
CA LEU A 149 -3.01 1.79 -19.58
C LEU A 149 -3.09 0.69 -18.52
N PHE A 150 -4.29 0.35 -18.06
CA PHE A 150 -4.52 -0.74 -17.12
C PHE A 150 -4.04 -2.09 -17.69
N MET A 151 -4.40 -2.40 -18.94
CA MET A 151 -3.98 -3.63 -19.61
C MET A 151 -2.45 -3.71 -19.75
N SER A 152 -1.79 -2.59 -20.04
CA SER A 152 -0.32 -2.53 -20.02
C SER A 152 0.24 -2.78 -18.63
N ALA A 153 -0.31 -2.14 -17.58
CA ALA A 153 0.17 -2.30 -16.21
C ALA A 153 0.04 -3.76 -15.70
N ILE A 154 -1.09 -4.43 -15.98
CA ILE A 154 -1.26 -5.84 -15.58
C ILE A 154 -0.36 -6.78 -16.39
N ALA A 155 -0.13 -6.50 -17.68
CA ALA A 155 0.78 -7.30 -18.50
C ALA A 155 2.22 -7.18 -17.97
N THR A 156 2.63 -5.97 -17.61
CA THR A 156 3.91 -5.70 -16.93
C THR A 156 4.00 -6.46 -15.61
N LEU A 157 2.98 -6.37 -14.74
CA LEU A 157 2.94 -7.10 -13.47
C LEU A 157 3.08 -8.62 -13.68
N HIS A 158 2.39 -9.20 -14.66
CA HIS A 158 2.51 -10.63 -14.98
C HIS A 158 3.92 -11.00 -15.47
N ALA A 159 4.51 -10.19 -16.36
CA ALA A 159 5.84 -10.44 -16.89
C ALA A 159 6.92 -10.40 -15.78
N VAL A 160 6.89 -9.38 -14.92
CA VAL A 160 7.86 -9.29 -13.81
C VAL A 160 7.62 -10.34 -12.74
N SER A 161 6.36 -10.71 -12.48
CA SER A 161 6.03 -11.83 -11.59
C SER A 161 6.69 -13.12 -12.08
N TYR A 162 6.54 -13.42 -13.38
CA TYR A 162 7.18 -14.59 -13.97
C TYR A 162 8.70 -14.54 -13.88
N ALA A 163 9.33 -13.39 -14.13
CA ALA A 163 10.77 -13.22 -14.02
C ALA A 163 11.26 -13.50 -12.58
N VAL A 164 10.60 -12.90 -11.58
CA VAL A 164 10.94 -13.12 -10.16
C VAL A 164 10.76 -14.59 -9.76
N ILE A 165 9.67 -15.24 -10.19
CA ILE A 165 9.44 -16.67 -9.92
C ILE A 165 10.50 -17.54 -10.58
N LYS A 166 10.95 -17.19 -11.79
CA LYS A 166 11.99 -17.94 -12.49
C LYS A 166 13.34 -17.86 -11.78
N GLU A 167 13.66 -16.72 -11.17
CA GLU A 167 14.88 -16.51 -10.39
C GLU A 167 14.80 -17.11 -8.98
N ASP A 168 13.64 -17.02 -8.34
CA ASP A 168 13.38 -17.55 -6.99
C ASP A 168 12.07 -18.36 -6.96
N PRO A 169 12.09 -19.63 -7.42
CA PRO A 169 10.89 -20.46 -7.47
C PRO A 169 10.22 -20.69 -6.13
N LYS A 170 10.96 -20.57 -5.02
CA LYS A 170 10.41 -20.75 -3.66
C LYS A 170 9.66 -19.51 -3.17
N PHE A 171 9.83 -18.36 -3.82
CA PHE A 171 9.11 -17.14 -3.47
C PHE A 171 7.60 -17.29 -3.64
N ILE A 172 7.14 -18.04 -4.65
CA ILE A 172 5.70 -18.26 -4.81
C ILE A 172 5.10 -19.11 -3.69
N GLU A 173 5.90 -19.99 -3.10
CA GLU A 173 5.48 -20.79 -1.94
C GLU A 173 5.27 -19.90 -0.70
N SER A 174 6.00 -18.79 -0.60
CA SER A 174 5.87 -17.82 0.51
C SER A 174 4.78 -16.77 0.31
N LEU A 175 4.29 -16.56 -0.92
CA LEU A 175 3.14 -15.69 -1.22
C LEU A 175 1.79 -16.30 -0.80
N GLY A 176 1.80 -17.56 -0.40
CA GLY A 176 0.60 -18.29 0.02
C GLY A 176 -0.10 -19.01 -1.14
N LYS A 177 -1.04 -19.89 -0.79
CA LYS A 177 -1.90 -20.56 -1.77
C LYS A 177 -3.09 -19.67 -2.10
N GLU A 178 -3.62 -19.77 -3.31
CA GLU A 178 -4.89 -19.15 -3.70
C GLU A 178 -5.99 -19.48 -2.68
N LYS A 179 -6.66 -18.46 -2.11
CA LYS A 179 -7.65 -18.62 -1.03
C LYS A 179 -9.07 -18.20 -1.44
N LEU A 180 -9.21 -17.37 -2.46
CA LEU A 180 -10.48 -16.82 -2.95
C LEU A 180 -11.17 -17.76 -3.92
N TYR A 181 -10.40 -18.36 -4.83
CA TYR A 181 -10.94 -19.18 -5.91
C TYR A 181 -10.79 -20.69 -5.68
N THR A 182 -10.57 -21.09 -4.43
CA THR A 182 -10.66 -22.50 -4.03
C THR A 182 -12.12 -22.92 -3.86
N ASN A 183 -12.46 -24.08 -4.38
CA ASN A 183 -13.80 -24.64 -4.19
C ASN A 183 -14.05 -24.89 -2.70
N ASP A 184 -15.25 -24.51 -2.23
CA ASP A 184 -15.76 -24.78 -0.89
C ASP A 184 -15.02 -24.11 0.28
N SER A 185 -14.31 -23.00 0.03
CA SER A 185 -13.74 -22.19 1.13
C SER A 185 -14.79 -21.23 1.73
N PRO A 186 -14.84 -21.07 3.07
CA PRO A 186 -15.66 -20.04 3.71
C PRO A 186 -15.38 -18.62 3.18
N ILE A 187 -14.13 -18.38 2.76
CA ILE A 187 -13.65 -17.12 2.18
C ILE A 187 -14.34 -16.84 0.84
N GLN A 188 -14.51 -17.84 -0.02
CA GLN A 188 -15.20 -17.69 -1.30
C GLN A 188 -16.65 -17.20 -1.12
N CYS A 189 -17.36 -17.75 -0.13
CA CYS A 189 -18.74 -17.35 0.18
C CYS A 189 -18.82 -15.89 0.64
N ALA A 190 -17.96 -15.49 1.58
CA ALA A 190 -17.88 -14.11 2.05
C ALA A 190 -17.48 -13.13 0.93
N TYR A 191 -16.55 -13.52 0.06
CA TYR A 191 -16.10 -12.70 -1.06
C TYR A 191 -17.20 -12.49 -2.12
N LYS A 192 -17.96 -13.54 -2.47
CA LYS A 192 -19.14 -13.41 -3.36
C LYS A 192 -20.15 -12.40 -2.82
N LEU A 193 -20.42 -12.44 -1.50
CA LEU A 193 -21.34 -11.48 -0.86
C LEU A 193 -20.80 -10.04 -0.90
N MET A 194 -19.49 -9.84 -0.76
CA MET A 194 -18.85 -8.52 -0.88
C MET A 194 -18.89 -7.95 -2.30
N ILE A 195 -18.64 -8.79 -3.32
CA ILE A 195 -18.77 -8.36 -4.72
C ILE A 195 -20.23 -7.98 -5.01
N LEU A 196 -21.18 -8.85 -4.65
CA LEU A 196 -22.60 -8.62 -4.90
C LEU A 196 -23.15 -7.38 -4.18
N SER A 197 -22.60 -7.03 -3.01
CA SER A 197 -22.96 -5.79 -2.29
C SER A 197 -22.20 -4.54 -2.76
N GLY A 198 -21.12 -4.68 -3.52
CA GLY A 198 -20.43 -3.58 -4.21
C GLY A 198 -20.98 -3.22 -5.58
N MET A 199 -21.76 -4.11 -6.17
CA MET A 199 -22.47 -3.90 -7.45
C MET A 199 -23.89 -3.31 -7.28
N ARG A 200 -24.26 -2.91 -6.05
CA ARG A 200 -25.52 -2.21 -5.74
C ARG A 200 -25.26 -0.73 -5.51
#